data_AF-X1D9R5-F1
#
_entry.id   AF-X1D9R5-F1
#
_cell.length_a   1.000
_cell.length_b   1.000
_cell.length_c   1.000
_cell.angle_alpha   90.00
_cell.angle_beta   90.00
_cell.angle_gamma   90.00
#
_symmetry.space_group_name_H-M   'P 1'
#
loop_
_entity.id
_entity.type
_entity.pdbx_description
1 polymer ?
#
loop_
_entity_poly.entity_id
_entity_poly.type
_entity_poly.pdbx_seq_one_letter_code
_entity_poly.pdbx_strand_id
1 'polypeptide(L)'
;FSWYMGVIRDERHRLSLGVHKNCTFQEFIHDYADQKALKPQLNWITDIRRRIPLNFIGRFDRLEEDFYYVCDILKIKNKTLPKLLISNNPSYINYYADETREIIASRYAKEIAYFGFKFEDEVYD
;
A
#
# COMPACT_ATOMS: atom_id res chain seq x y z
N PHE A 1 6.21 1.63 -0.48
CA PHE A 1 7.21 1.29 -1.52
C PHE A 1 6.75 1.61 -2.95
N SER A 2 5.62 1.11 -3.45
CA SER A 2 5.19 1.33 -4.85
C SER A 2 5.04 2.80 -5.25
N TRP A 3 4.47 3.63 -4.37
CA TRP A 3 4.36 5.08 -4.62
C TRP A 3 5.74 5.75 -4.73
N TYR A 4 6.66 5.44 -3.82
CA TYR A 4 8.05 5.91 -3.88
C TYR A 4 8.70 5.57 -5.23
N MET A 5 8.62 4.31 -5.67
CA MET A 5 9.17 3.92 -6.98
C MET A 5 8.50 4.66 -8.14
N GLY A 6 7.19 4.93 -8.04
CA GLY A 6 6.46 5.74 -9.02
C GLY A 6 6.98 7.17 -9.09
N VAL A 7 7.18 7.81 -7.93
CA VAL A 7 7.71 9.17 -7.84
C VAL A 7 9.15 9.23 -8.36
N ILE A 8 10.02 8.28 -8.01
CA ILE A 8 11.42 8.29 -8.48
C ILE A 8 11.53 8.05 -9.98
N ARG A 9 10.69 7.18 -10.55
CA ARG A 9 10.72 6.85 -12.00
C ARG A 9 10.09 7.92 -12.88
N ASP A 10 9.12 8.68 -12.37
CA ASP A 10 8.41 9.72 -13.12
C ASP A 10 8.93 11.11 -12.76
N GLU A 11 9.65 11.74 -13.70
CA GLU A 11 10.20 13.08 -13.52
C GLU A 11 9.15 14.13 -13.19
N ARG A 12 7.93 14.04 -13.75
CA ARG A 12 6.88 15.03 -13.49
C ARG A 12 6.38 14.93 -12.05
N HIS A 13 6.12 13.71 -11.56
CA HIS A 13 5.74 13.50 -10.17
C HIS A 13 6.86 13.89 -9.21
N ARG A 14 8.11 13.56 -9.55
CA ARG A 14 9.28 13.91 -8.75
C ARG A 14 9.40 15.42 -8.56
N LEU A 15 9.35 16.17 -9.66
CA LEU A 15 9.47 17.62 -9.64
C LEU A 15 8.27 18.29 -8.96
N SER A 16 7.04 17.80 -9.16
CA SER A 16 5.85 18.38 -8.52
C SER A 16 5.82 18.21 -7.00
N LEU A 17 6.47 17.16 -6.49
CA LEU A 17 6.62 16.90 -5.06
C LEU A 17 7.91 17.48 -4.46
N GLY A 18 8.76 18.12 -5.28
CA GLY A 18 10.06 18.65 -4.82
C GLY A 18 11.08 17.58 -4.45
N VAL A 19 10.88 16.33 -4.87
CA VAL A 19 11.74 15.20 -4.53
C VAL A 19 13.00 15.22 -5.41
N HIS A 20 14.19 15.11 -4.82
CA HIS A 20 15.43 15.06 -5.61
C HIS A 20 15.66 13.68 -6.26
N LYS A 21 16.46 13.63 -7.33
CA LYS A 21 16.63 12.43 -8.19
C LYS A 21 17.13 11.20 -7.44
N ASN A 22 17.99 11.42 -6.46
CA ASN A 22 18.67 10.37 -5.70
C ASN A 22 18.06 10.18 -4.30
N CYS A 23 16.82 10.65 -4.10
CA CYS A 23 16.10 10.48 -2.84
C CYS A 23 15.95 8.99 -2.54
N THR A 24 16.48 8.57 -1.40
CA THR A 24 16.38 7.20 -0.89
C THR A 24 14.99 6.95 -0.32
N PHE A 25 14.65 5.68 -0.09
CA PHE A 25 13.35 5.35 0.52
C PHE A 25 13.25 5.90 1.95
N GLN A 26 14.34 5.89 2.71
CA GLN A 26 14.43 6.43 4.06
C GLN A 26 14.15 7.93 4.08
N GLU A 27 14.89 8.70 3.27
CA GLU A 27 14.64 10.15 3.10
C GLU A 27 13.20 10.41 2.63
N PHE A 28 12.69 9.59 1.71
CA PHE A 28 11.32 9.74 1.22
C PHE A 28 10.27 9.59 2.32
N ILE A 29 10.42 8.60 3.20
CA ILE A 29 9.52 8.39 4.32
C ILE A 29 9.67 9.50 5.37
N HIS A 30 10.89 9.94 5.66
CA HIS A 30 11.13 10.99 6.64
C HIS A 30 10.56 12.34 6.18
N ASP A 31 10.90 12.78 4.96
CA ASP A 31 10.64 14.14 4.50
C ASP A 31 9.32 14.30 3.70
N TYR A 32 8.81 13.21 3.10
CA TYR A 32 7.71 13.27 2.13
C TYR A 32 6.53 12.35 2.48
N ALA A 33 6.48 11.75 3.67
CA ALA A 33 5.35 10.89 4.07
C ALA A 33 4.00 11.62 4.16
N ASP A 34 4.00 12.96 4.31
CA ASP A 34 2.79 13.76 4.51
C ASP A 34 1.96 14.12 3.28
N GLN A 35 2.39 13.64 2.12
CA GLN A 35 1.64 13.75 0.88
C GLN A 35 0.27 13.04 0.91
N LYS A 36 -0.70 13.61 0.18
CA LYS A 36 -2.06 13.09 0.06
C LYS A 36 -2.12 11.63 -0.39
N ALA A 37 -1.23 11.24 -1.31
CA ALA A 37 -1.12 9.88 -1.85
C ALA A 37 -0.74 8.82 -0.79
N LEU A 38 -0.15 9.24 0.33
CA LEU A 38 0.27 8.37 1.42
C LEU A 38 -0.63 8.49 2.66
N LYS A 39 -1.80 9.12 2.54
CA LYS A 39 -2.78 9.10 3.63
C LYS A 39 -3.22 7.64 3.90
N PRO A 40 -3.39 7.25 5.19
CA PRO A 40 -3.87 5.93 5.56
C PRO A 40 -5.10 5.49 4.77
N GLN A 41 -5.17 4.20 4.41
CA GLN A 41 -6.25 3.67 3.56
C GLN A 41 -7.63 3.86 4.21
N LEU A 42 -7.69 3.72 5.53
CA LEU A 42 -8.89 3.97 6.33
C LEU A 42 -9.47 5.37 6.14
N ASN A 43 -8.64 6.38 5.81
CA ASN A 43 -9.15 7.74 5.57
C ASN A 43 -10.09 7.81 4.35
N TRP A 44 -9.97 6.90 3.40
CA TRP A 44 -10.75 6.91 2.17
C TRP A 44 -12.06 6.13 2.27
N ILE A 45 -12.12 5.15 3.19
CA ILE A 45 -13.25 4.21 3.31
C ILE A 45 -14.05 4.40 4.61
N THR A 46 -13.66 5.33 5.47
CA THR A 46 -14.35 5.63 6.72
C THR A 46 -15.34 6.79 6.52
N ASP A 47 -16.60 6.59 6.89
CA ASP A 47 -17.64 7.61 6.85
C ASP A 47 -17.46 8.68 7.95
N ILE A 48 -18.25 9.76 7.87
CA ILE A 48 -18.24 10.85 8.88
C ILE A 48 -18.62 10.37 10.31
N ARG A 49 -19.21 9.18 10.44
CA ARG A 49 -19.59 8.55 11.71
C ARG A 49 -18.54 7.54 12.19
N ARG A 50 -17.36 7.52 11.58
CA ARG A 50 -16.24 6.60 11.89
C ARG A 50 -16.58 5.12 11.64
N ARG A 51 -17.46 4.83 10.68
CA ARG A 51 -17.79 3.46 10.25
C ARG A 51 -17.21 3.18 8.88
N ILE A 52 -17.05 1.92 8.54
CA ILE A 52 -16.64 1.49 7.20
C ILE A 52 -17.87 0.85 6.54
N PRO A 53 -18.62 1.57 5.69
CA PRO A 53 -19.89 1.12 5.15
C PRO A 53 -19.69 0.23 3.90
N LEU A 54 -18.76 -0.71 3.97
CA LEU A 54 -18.44 -1.64 2.89
C LEU A 54 -18.84 -3.06 3.30
N ASN A 55 -19.45 -3.80 2.37
CA ASN A 55 -19.81 -5.20 2.63
C ASN A 55 -18.60 -6.15 2.51
N PHE A 56 -17.57 -5.73 1.78
CA PHE A 56 -16.36 -6.49 1.55
C PHE A 56 -15.17 -5.56 1.24
N ILE A 57 -13.98 -5.94 1.70
CA ILE A 57 -12.71 -5.28 1.39
C ILE A 57 -11.75 -6.36 0.93
N GLY A 58 -11.43 -6.38 -0.35
CA GLY A 58 -10.44 -7.30 -0.92
C GLY A 58 -9.01 -6.80 -0.71
N ARG A 59 -8.06 -7.74 -0.66
CA ARG A 59 -6.63 -7.50 -0.50
C ARG A 59 -5.89 -7.83 -1.79
N PHE A 60 -4.91 -7.00 -2.14
CA PHE A 60 -4.11 -7.19 -3.34
C PHE A 60 -3.20 -8.43 -3.29
N ASP A 61 -2.79 -8.87 -2.10
CA ASP A 61 -2.01 -10.10 -1.92
C ASP A 61 -2.84 -11.38 -2.10
N ARG A 62 -4.17 -11.26 -2.09
CA ARG A 62 -5.15 -12.32 -2.36
C ARG A 62 -6.09 -11.96 -3.51
N LEU A 63 -5.61 -11.14 -4.44
CA LEU A 63 -6.46 -10.46 -5.42
C LEU A 63 -7.35 -11.41 -6.23
N GLU A 64 -6.82 -12.54 -6.65
CA GLU A 64 -7.56 -13.53 -7.45
C GLU A 64 -8.66 -14.22 -6.61
N GLU A 65 -8.34 -14.63 -5.38
CA GLU A 65 -9.28 -15.25 -4.43
C GLU A 65 -10.41 -14.29 -4.07
N ASP A 66 -10.07 -13.05 -3.73
CA ASP A 66 -11.05 -12.02 -3.36
C ASP A 66 -11.91 -11.58 -4.55
N PHE A 67 -11.34 -11.57 -5.76
CA PHE A 67 -12.11 -11.35 -6.97
C PHE A 67 -13.13 -12.47 -7.20
N TYR A 68 -12.73 -13.73 -7.04
CA TYR A 68 -13.64 -14.87 -7.15
C TYR A 68 -14.78 -14.80 -6.16
N TYR A 69 -14.48 -14.46 -4.90
CA TYR A 69 -15.47 -14.28 -3.85
C TYR A 69 -16.53 -13.23 -4.22
N VAL A 70 -16.10 -12.07 -4.73
CA VAL A 70 -17.01 -11.02 -5.16
C VAL A 70 -17.84 -11.46 -6.37
N CYS A 71 -17.25 -12.14 -7.34
CA CYS A 71 -17.99 -12.69 -8.49
C CYS A 71 -19.09 -13.66 -8.05
N ASP A 72 -18.84 -14.50 -7.05
CA ASP A 72 -19.84 -15.43 -6.52
C ASP A 72 -21.04 -14.71 -5.90
N ILE A 73 -20.78 -13.70 -5.07
CA ILE A 73 -21.84 -12.87 -4.47
C ILE A 73 -22.69 -12.20 -5.56
N LEU A 74 -22.03 -11.67 -6.61
CA LEU A 74 -22.68 -10.96 -7.70
C LEU A 74 -23.25 -11.88 -8.79
N LYS A 75 -23.09 -13.21 -8.67
CA LYS A 75 -23.50 -14.22 -9.66
C LYS A 75 -22.89 -13.99 -11.06
N ILE A 76 -21.66 -13.50 -11.10
CA ILE A 76 -20.89 -13.31 -12.34
C ILE A 76 -20.27 -14.66 -12.74
N LYS A 77 -20.63 -15.14 -13.94
CA LYS A 77 -20.18 -16.45 -14.45
C LYS A 77 -18.71 -16.46 -14.88
N ASN A 78 -18.27 -15.40 -15.57
CA ASN A 78 -16.88 -15.30 -16.01
C ASN A 78 -16.03 -14.66 -14.91
N LYS A 79 -15.26 -15.50 -14.23
CA LYS A 79 -14.42 -15.09 -13.12
C LYS A 79 -12.98 -14.79 -13.51
N THR A 80 -12.62 -14.90 -14.79
CA THR A 80 -11.23 -14.71 -15.22
C THR A 80 -10.76 -13.30 -14.93
N LEU A 81 -9.74 -13.17 -14.08
CA LEU A 81 -9.07 -11.89 -13.81
C LEU A 81 -7.81 -11.78 -14.68
N PRO A 82 -7.81 -10.97 -15.76
CA PRO A 82 -6.65 -10.84 -16.62
C PRO A 82 -5.51 -10.11 -15.90
N LYS A 83 -4.30 -10.67 -15.95
CA LYS A 83 -3.07 -10.03 -15.46
C LYS A 83 -2.47 -9.16 -16.57
N LEU A 84 -2.92 -7.91 -16.66
CA LEU A 84 -2.48 -6.97 -17.72
C LEU A 84 -1.18 -6.23 -17.37
N LEU A 85 -0.86 -6.12 -16.09
CA LEU A 85 0.32 -5.43 -15.59
C LEU A 85 1.03 -6.35 -14.59
N ILE A 86 2.26 -6.74 -14.92
CA ILE A 86 3.12 -7.54 -14.04
C ILE A 86 4.32 -6.66 -13.68
N SER A 87 4.48 -6.32 -12.41
CA SER A 87 5.64 -5.59 -11.91
C SER A 87 6.61 -6.56 -11.23
N ASN A 88 7.82 -6.71 -11.77
CA ASN A 88 8.93 -7.40 -11.10
C ASN A 88 9.63 -6.44 -10.13
N ASN A 89 8.91 -5.95 -9.12
CA ASN A 89 9.54 -5.09 -8.12
C ASN A 89 10.37 -5.96 -7.16
N PRO A 90 11.58 -5.53 -6.78
CA PRO A 90 12.34 -6.20 -5.73
C PRO A 90 11.54 -6.22 -4.43
N SER A 91 11.82 -7.21 -3.57
CA SER A 91 11.24 -7.27 -2.23
C SER A 91 11.41 -5.93 -1.55
N TYR A 92 10.30 -5.32 -1.15
CA TYR A 92 10.29 -4.01 -0.52
C TYR A 92 10.76 -4.08 0.94
N ILE A 93 10.80 -5.28 1.52
CA ILE A 93 11.15 -5.54 2.93
C ILE A 93 12.55 -4.98 3.23
N ASN A 94 13.49 -5.20 2.31
CA ASN A 94 14.90 -4.78 2.45
C ASN A 94 15.11 -3.26 2.45
N TYR A 95 14.07 -2.47 2.16
CA TYR A 95 14.15 -1.01 2.19
C TYR A 95 13.74 -0.43 3.55
N TYR A 96 13.11 -1.22 4.41
CA TYR A 96 12.73 -0.77 5.75
C TYR A 96 13.90 -0.94 6.73
N ALA A 97 14.39 0.18 7.27
CA ALA A 97 15.28 0.22 8.42
C ALA A 97 14.44 0.47 9.68
N ASP A 98 15.03 0.28 10.87
CA ASP A 98 14.31 0.43 12.15
C ASP A 98 13.59 1.78 12.26
N GLU A 99 14.25 2.87 11.88
CA GLU A 99 13.66 4.21 11.87
C GLU A 99 12.42 4.31 10.97
N THR A 100 12.49 3.77 9.74
CA THR A 100 11.33 3.81 8.84
C THR A 100 10.22 2.89 9.29
N ARG A 101 10.53 1.77 9.97
CA ARG A 101 9.52 0.89 10.59
C ARG A 101 8.76 1.65 11.67
N GLU A 102 9.43 2.42 12.52
CA GLU A 102 8.78 3.22 13.58
C GLU A 102 7.85 4.29 13.00
N ILE A 103 8.32 5.04 11.99
CA ILE A 103 7.50 6.06 11.31
C ILE A 103 6.24 5.42 10.73
N ILE A 104 6.38 4.29 10.04
CA ILE A 104 5.25 3.56 9.45
C ILE A 104 4.32 3.01 10.54
N ALA A 105 4.86 2.37 11.58
CA ALA A 105 4.09 1.79 12.67
C ALA A 105 3.23 2.86 13.37
N SER A 106 3.81 4.03 13.63
CA SER A 106 3.09 5.16 14.22
C SER A 106 2.03 5.73 13.26
N ARG A 107 2.43 6.05 12.02
CA ARG A 107 1.56 6.70 11.02
C ARG A 107 0.35 5.83 10.63
N TYR A 108 0.58 4.53 10.50
CA TYR A 108 -0.39 3.57 9.99
C TYR A 108 -0.94 2.65 11.10
N ALA A 109 -0.70 2.96 12.38
CA ALA A 109 -1.12 2.15 13.54
C ALA A 109 -2.57 1.66 13.46
N LYS A 110 -3.49 2.54 13.07
CA LYS A 110 -4.92 2.21 12.95
C LYS A 110 -5.21 1.21 11.85
N GLU A 111 -4.58 1.35 10.68
CA GLU A 111 -4.82 0.41 9.58
C GLU A 111 -4.08 -0.89 9.80
N ILE A 112 -2.89 -0.86 10.40
CA ILE A 112 -2.16 -2.06 10.83
C ILE A 112 -3.03 -2.87 11.80
N ALA A 113 -3.60 -2.22 12.81
CA ALA A 113 -4.50 -2.87 13.76
C ALA A 113 -5.79 -3.38 13.09
N TYR A 114 -6.38 -2.60 12.19
CA TYR A 114 -7.65 -2.96 11.53
C TYR A 114 -7.50 -4.13 10.54
N PHE A 115 -6.46 -4.10 9.70
CA PHE A 115 -6.22 -5.13 8.69
C PHE A 115 -5.33 -6.28 9.17
N GLY A 116 -4.76 -6.18 10.37
CA GLY A 116 -3.87 -7.18 10.95
C GLY A 116 -2.55 -7.31 10.20
N PHE A 117 -2.03 -6.20 9.65
CA PHE A 117 -0.72 -6.21 9.01
C PHE A 117 0.37 -6.51 10.04
N LYS A 118 1.37 -7.28 9.64
CA LYS A 118 2.55 -7.57 10.46
C LYS A 118 3.77 -7.24 9.61
N PHE A 119 4.79 -6.67 10.24
CA PHE A 119 6.13 -6.79 9.69
C PHE A 119 6.49 -8.26 9.88
N GLU A 120 6.70 -8.98 8.79
CA GLU A 120 7.35 -10.28 8.88
C GLU A 120 8.78 -9.98 9.36
N ASP A 121 9.06 -10.28 10.62
CA ASP A 121 10.44 -10.39 11.07
C ASP A 121 11.03 -11.58 10.29
N GLU A 122 12.03 -11.30 9.46
CA GLU A 122 12.76 -12.36 8.77
C GLU A 122 13.37 -13.29 9.82
N VAL A 123 12.73 -14.43 10.04
CA VAL A 123 13.40 -15.63 10.53
C VAL A 123 13.52 -16.54 9.33
N TYR A 124 14.61 -16.39 8.60
CA TYR A 124 15.15 -17.49 7.80
C TYR A 124 16.17 -18.20 8.69
N ASP A 125 15.87 -19.46 9.01
CA ASP A 125 16.87 -20.46 9.41
C ASP A 125 17.81 -20.76 8.23
#